data_AF-A0A0B8NP26-F1
#
_entry.id   AF-A0A0B8NP26-F1
#
_cell.length_a   1.000
_cell.length_b   1.000
_cell.length_c   1.000
_cell.angle_alpha   90.00
_cell.angle_beta   90.00
_cell.angle_gamma   90.00
#
_symmetry.space_group_name_H-M   'P 1'
#
loop_
_entity.id
_entity.type
_entity.pdbx_description
1 polymer ?
#
loop_
_entity_poly.entity_id
_entity_poly.type
_entity_poly.pdbx_seq_one_letter_code
_entity_poly.pdbx_strand_id
1 'polypeptide(L)' 'MSKNTLRIATRKSPLALWQAHYVKSRLEEIHPDLKVELVTMVTKGDIILDTPLAKVGARACSLKSWK' A
#
# COMPACT_ATOMS: atom_id res chain seq x y z
N MET A 1 -22.13 -7.66 -18.30
CA MET A 1 -21.27 -6.49 -18.03
C MET A 1 -20.59 -6.70 -16.69
N SER A 2 -19.36 -7.21 -16.70
CA SER A 2 -18.56 -7.43 -15.49
C SER A 2 -18.29 -6.09 -14.81
N LYS A 3 -18.62 -5.99 -13.52
CA LYS A 3 -18.31 -4.80 -12.72
C LYS A 3 -16.79 -4.67 -12.63
N ASN A 4 -16.19 -3.77 -13.40
CA ASN A 4 -14.76 -3.45 -13.35
C ASN A 4 -14.48 -2.59 -12.11
N THR A 5 -14.64 -3.20 -10.93
CA THR A 5 -14.30 -2.57 -9.65
C THR A 5 -12.99 -3.14 -9.16
N LEU A 6 -11.96 -2.31 -9.09
CA LEU A 6 -10.64 -2.66 -8.56
C LEU A 6 -10.54 -2.19 -7.12
N ARG A 7 -10.26 -3.12 -6.21
CA ARG A 7 -10.03 -2.82 -4.79
C ARG A 7 -8.54 -2.83 -4.51
N ILE A 8 -8.01 -1.70 -4.05
CA ILE A 8 -6.61 -1.56 -3.66
C ILE A 8 -6.54 -1.60 -2.13
N ALA A 9 -5.93 -2.65 -1.59
CA ALA A 9 -5.64 -2.72 -0.18
C ALA A 9 -4.37 -1.92 0.16
N THR A 10 -4.43 -1.00 1.12
CA THR A 10 -3.27 -0.18 1.53
C THR A 10 -3.12 -0.10 3.05
N ARG A 11 -1.90 0.18 3.51
CA ARG A 11 -1.60 0.42 4.93
C ARG A 11 -2.05 1.82 5.33
N LYS A 12 -2.25 2.04 6.63
CA LYS A 12 -2.62 3.36 7.18
C LYS A 12 -1.44 4.36 7.27
N SER A 13 -0.22 3.94 6.94
CA SER A 13 0.93 4.85 6.98
C SER A 13 0.73 5.99 5.96
N PRO A 14 1.11 7.25 6.29
CA PRO A 14 0.89 8.39 5.42
C PRO A 14 1.46 8.21 4.00
N LEU A 15 2.64 7.60 3.90
CA LEU A 15 3.27 7.30 2.62
C LEU A 15 2.49 6.24 1.81
N ALA A 16 1.99 5.19 2.46
CA ALA A 16 1.22 4.15 1.76
C ALA A 16 -0.15 4.67 1.28
N LEU A 17 -0.77 5.58 2.03
CA LEU A 17 -1.98 6.27 1.59
C LEU A 17 -1.69 7.14 0.37
N TRP A 18 -0.62 7.94 0.41
CA TRP A 18 -0.23 8.77 -0.74
C TRP A 18 0.03 7.93 -1.99
N GLN A 19 0.77 6.84 -1.86
CA GLN A 19 1.03 5.90 -2.96
C GLN A 19 -0.26 5.30 -3.51
N ALA A 20 -1.19 4.89 -2.64
CA ALA A 20 -2.47 4.33 -3.04
C ALA A 20 -3.35 5.36 -3.77
N HIS A 21 -3.36 6.62 -3.32
CA HIS A 21 -4.03 7.71 -4.00
C HIS A 21 -3.41 8.02 -5.37
N TYR A 22 -2.07 8.07 -5.45
CA TYR A 22 -1.36 8.28 -6.70
C TYR A 22 -1.71 7.20 -7.74
N VAL A 23 -1.64 5.92 -7.36
CA VAL A 23 -1.99 4.81 -8.25
C VAL A 23 -3.47 4.87 -8.66
N LYS A 24 -4.37 5.18 -7.74
CA LYS A 24 -5.80 5.38 -8.04
C LYS A 24 -5.99 6.44 -9.13
N SER A 25 -5.42 7.63 -8.97
CA SER A 25 -5.58 8.72 -9.94
C SER A 25 -5.10 8.33 -11.33
N ARG A 26 -3.94 7.64 -11.43
CA ARG A 26 -3.42 7.19 -12.72
C ARG A 26 -4.29 6.12 -13.37
N LEU A 27 -4.88 5.23 -12.57
CA LEU A 27 -5.80 4.21 -13.08
C LEU A 27 -7.12 4.82 -13.58
N GLU A 28 -7.65 5.84 -12.90
CA GLU A 28 -8.85 6.56 -13.31
C GLU A 28 -8.60 7.41 -14.57
N GLU A 29 -7.40 7.97 -14.74
CA GLU A 29 -6.99 8.69 -15.96
C GLU A 29 -6.94 7.78 -17.20
N ILE A 30 -6.39 6.57 -17.06
CA ILE A 30 -6.19 5.65 -18.18
C ILE A 30 -7.49 4.88 -18.48
N HIS A 31 -8.24 4.51 -17.45
CA HIS A 31 -9.48 3.74 -17.57
C HIS A 31 -10.68 4.47 -16.92
N PRO A 32 -11.43 5.29 -17.68
CA PRO A 32 -12.56 6.05 -17.13
C PRO A 32 -13.72 5.17 -16.63
N ASP A 33 -13.84 3.93 -17.14
CA ASP A 33 -14.85 2.96 -16.70
C ASP A 33 -14.43 2.11 -15.48
N LEU A 34 -13.20 2.29 -14.97
CA LEU A 34 -12.68 1.53 -13.84
C LEU A 34 -13.04 2.22 -12.53
N LYS A 35 -13.81 1.54 -11.68
CA LYS A 35 -14.11 2.02 -10.33
C LYS A 35 -13.02 1.54 -9.36
N VAL A 36 -12.23 2.46 -8.80
CA VAL A 36 -11.17 2.13 -7.84
C VAL A 36 -11.60 2.42 -6.41
N GLU A 37 -11.61 1.41 -5.56
CA GLU A 37 -11.93 1.48 -4.13
C GLU A 37 -10.66 1.26 -3.29
N LEU A 38 -10.32 2.22 -2.42
CA LEU A 38 -9.20 2.09 -1.48
C LEU A 38 -9.69 1.45 -0.18
N VAL A 39 -9.15 0.29 0.17
CA VAL A 39 -9.44 -0.41 1.42
C VAL A 39 -8.23 -0.28 2.33
N THR A 40 -8.37 0.45 3.42
CA THR A 40 -7.29 0.55 4.42
C THR A 40 -7.30 -0.69 5.31
N MET A 41 -6.14 -1.34 5.45
CA MET A 41 -5.96 -2.47 6.34
C MET A 41 -4.86 -2.16 7.35
N VAL A 42 -5.09 -2.57 8.60
CA VAL A 42 -4.07 -2.50 9.65
C VAL A 42 -3.29 -3.81 9.60
N THR A 43 -2.00 -3.72 9.28
CA THR A 43 -1.13 -4.89 9.28
C THR A 43 -0.38 -4.99 10.60
N LYS A 44 -0.06 -6.21 11.06
CA LYS A 44 0.72 -6.42 12.31
C LYS A 44 2.09 -5.71 12.30
N GLY A 45 2.64 -5.40 11.12
CA GLY A 45 3.87 -4.61 10.97
C GLY A 45 3.74 -3.11 11.32
N ASP A 46 2.52 -2.56 11.46
CA ASP A 46 2.29 -1.22 12.01
C ASP A 46 2.44 -1.18 13.54
N ILE A 47 2.25 -2.33 14.21
CA ILE A 47 2.30 -2.46 15.67
C ILE A 47 3.76 -2.49 16.17
N ILE A 48 4.71 -2.86 15.31
CA ILE A 48 6.13 -3.06 15.66
C ILE A 48 6.98 -1.77 15.51
N LEU A 49 6.41 -0.70 14.94
CA LEU A 49 7.09 0.61 14.77
C LEU A 49 7.09 1.48 16.03
N ASP A 50 6.33 1.13 17.08
CA ASP A 50 6.36 1.80 18.39
C ASP A 50 7.56 1.37 19.27
N THR A 51 8.41 0.47 18.76
CA THR A 51 9.72 0.23 19.36
C THR A 51 10.74 1.05 18.59
N PRO A 52 11.41 2.04 19.20
CA PRO A 52 12.42 2.84 18.50
C PRO A 52 13.47 1.89 17.90
N LEU A 53 13.70 2.04 16.59
CA LEU A 53 14.77 1.43 15.80
C LEU A 53 16.20 1.74 16.33
N ALA A 54 16.34 2.34 17.51
CA ALA A 54 17.62 2.67 18.14
C ALA A 54 18.41 1.44 18.63
N LYS A 55 17.91 0.22 18.43
CA LYS A 55 18.59 -1.01 18.90
C LYS A 55 18.64 -2.16 17.89
N VAL A 56 18.54 -1.86 16.59
CA VAL A 56 18.82 -2.86 15.55
C VAL A 56 19.89 -2.29 14.62
N GLY A 57 21.14 -2.51 15.02
CA GLY A 57 22.30 -2.20 14.21
C GLY A 57 22.19 -2.84 12.83
N ALA A 58 22.51 -2.04 11.81
CA ALA A 58 23.05 -2.45 10.53
C ALA A 58 22.54 -3.79 9.96
N ARG A 59 21.45 -3.74 9.19
CA ARG A 59 21.28 -4.61 8.02
C ARG A 59 20.21 -4.07 7.08
N ALA A 60 20.62 -3.07 6.30
CA ALA A 60 19.99 -2.78 5.02
C ALA A 60 20.28 -3.97 4.09
N CYS A 61 19.29 -4.83 3.83
CA CYS A 61 19.06 -5.48 2.52
C CYS A 61 17.89 -6.46 2.66
N SER A 62 16.82 -6.26 1.90
CA SER A 62 15.87 -7.35 1.58
C SER A 62 15.14 -7.02 0.28
N LEU A 63 15.81 -7.21 -0.86
CA LEU A 63 15.12 -7.78 -2.02
C LEU A 63 14.79 -9.23 -1.65
N LYS A 64 13.54 -9.52 -1.30
CA LYS A 64 13.07 -10.91 -1.22
C LYS A 64 12.14 -11.16 -2.40
N SER A 65 12.69 -11.94 -3.33
CA SER A 65 12.06 -12.54 -4.51
C SER A 65 10.66 -13.07 -4.17
N TRP A 66 9.67 -12.63 -4.93
CA TRP A 66 8.41 -13.34 -5.07
C TRP A 66 8.70 -14.68 -5.75
N LYS A 67 8.20 -15.76 -5.17
CA LYS A 67 7.95 -17.04 -5.83
C LYS A 67 6.51 -17.41 -5.53
#